data_AF-A0A970BIR5-F1
#
_entry.id   AF-A0A970BIR5-F1
#
_cell.length_a   1.000
_cell.length_b   1.000
_cell.length_c   1.000
_cell.angle_alpha   90.00
_cell.angle_beta   90.00
_cell.angle_gamma   90.00
#
_symmetry.space_group_name_H-M   'P 1'
#
loop_
_entity.id
_entity.type
_entity.pdbx_description
1 polymer ?
#
loop_
_entity_poly.entity_id
_entity_poly.type
_entity_poly.pdbx_seq_one_letter_code
_entity_poly.pdbx_strand_id
1 'polypeptide(L)'
;AKGGQTYSKYPSANESTITVTSAIGTTNPRWGKVSEDMALLHNITTERIYSDEAGLNYDYTEAIASLVGVKLGGDNELSIGSVQNLEIPRSAEDIEKGLNIWRIDAPVVYNGKVYYGVAKRGYDSNTGENIATKDYATTTLVADYPSLTNLRTIASTQYKGENYGYRTPVSHLDEKGDIYQLVGNGMKATMLKISNEAYDNSYAFDLSAALGQEVGALGWFYIGNGIGYVMYYDLEKGQDEVISAWGVARVDVHAQTAFKMNIPYKLWLRQYQSGVIRNGKFYMALSPVGEDGAVFVFDPSSESPNGYTIGATLDNQAGQFFIGIY
;
A
#
# COMPACT_ATOMS: atom_id res chain seq x y z
N ALA A 1 32.75 -1.61 10.76
CA ALA A 1 31.64 -1.41 11.70
C ALA A 1 30.84 -2.69 11.81
N LYS A 2 30.58 -3.21 13.01
CA LYS A 2 29.57 -4.25 13.24
C LYS A 2 28.30 -3.55 13.73
N GLY A 3 27.58 -2.95 12.79
CA GLY A 3 26.24 -2.40 13.02
C GLY A 3 25.27 -3.14 12.09
N GLY A 4 24.12 -3.53 12.61
CA GLY A 4 23.09 -4.28 11.88
C GLY A 4 22.61 -5.51 12.65
N GLN A 5 21.34 -5.87 12.47
CA GLN A 5 20.83 -7.16 12.93
C GLN A 5 21.52 -8.27 12.13
N THR A 6 21.88 -9.36 12.80
CA THR A 6 22.38 -10.56 12.12
C THR A 6 21.18 -11.41 11.75
N TYR A 7 20.86 -11.49 10.47
CA TYR A 7 19.80 -12.36 9.97
C TYR A 7 20.39 -13.71 9.56
N SER A 8 19.76 -14.80 10.01
CA SER A 8 19.99 -16.14 9.48
C SER A 8 18.84 -16.51 8.55
N LYS A 9 19.16 -17.11 7.39
CA LYS A 9 18.13 -17.67 6.51
C LYS A 9 17.36 -18.74 7.29
N TYR A 10 16.04 -18.65 7.25
CA TYR A 10 15.14 -19.72 7.66
C TYR A 10 14.51 -20.35 6.40
N PRO A 11 14.41 -21.69 6.32
CA PRO A 11 14.97 -22.65 7.26
C PRO A 11 16.49 -22.82 7.10
N SER A 12 17.14 -23.54 8.02
CA SER A 12 18.60 -23.72 8.07
C SER A 12 19.16 -24.37 6.78
N ALA A 13 20.47 -24.26 6.52
CA ALA A 13 21.11 -24.64 5.25
C ALA A 13 20.90 -26.10 4.76
N ASN A 14 20.29 -26.95 5.58
CA ASN A 14 19.98 -28.35 5.28
C ASN A 14 18.48 -28.65 5.08
N GLU A 15 17.62 -27.63 5.13
CA GLU A 15 16.17 -27.75 4.95
C GLU A 15 15.74 -27.19 3.58
N SER A 16 14.72 -27.82 2.98
CA SER A 16 14.18 -27.39 1.68
C SER A 16 13.71 -25.94 1.76
N THR A 17 14.13 -25.12 0.79
CA THR A 17 13.66 -23.72 0.68
C THR A 17 12.14 -23.72 0.61
N ILE A 18 11.50 -22.98 1.51
CA ILE A 18 10.04 -22.79 1.50
C ILE A 18 9.71 -21.90 0.31
N THR A 19 9.00 -22.45 -0.67
CA THR A 19 8.48 -21.71 -1.83
C THR A 19 6.98 -21.57 -1.73
N VAL A 20 6.49 -20.38 -2.05
CA VAL A 20 5.06 -20.06 -2.11
C VAL A 20 4.52 -20.10 -3.54
N THR A 21 5.38 -20.32 -4.54
CA THR A 21 5.00 -20.22 -5.96
C THR A 21 3.92 -21.22 -6.35
N SER A 22 4.04 -22.47 -5.90
CA SER A 22 3.00 -23.49 -6.14
C SER A 22 1.70 -23.18 -5.41
N ALA A 23 1.76 -22.51 -4.26
CA ALA A 23 0.59 -22.13 -3.48
C ALA A 23 -0.15 -20.95 -4.11
N ILE A 24 0.56 -19.93 -4.59
CA ILE A 24 -0.04 -18.65 -5.01
C ILE A 24 -0.09 -18.43 -6.53
N GLY A 25 0.47 -19.37 -7.30
CA GLY A 25 0.42 -19.36 -8.77
C GLY A 25 1.35 -18.33 -9.43
N THR A 26 2.31 -17.74 -8.70
CA THR A 26 3.24 -16.75 -9.26
C THR A 26 4.63 -16.83 -8.62
N THR A 27 5.66 -16.53 -9.41
CA THR A 27 7.05 -16.40 -8.94
C THR A 27 7.31 -15.04 -8.26
N ASN A 28 6.36 -14.10 -8.37
CA ASN A 28 6.44 -12.77 -7.78
C ASN A 28 5.29 -12.56 -6.78
N PRO A 29 5.20 -13.40 -5.73
CA PRO A 29 4.13 -13.32 -4.74
C PRO A 29 4.15 -11.97 -4.04
N ARG A 30 2.96 -11.48 -3.68
CA ARG A 30 2.83 -10.31 -2.81
C ARG A 30 2.47 -10.77 -1.42
N TRP A 31 2.99 -10.05 -0.43
CA TRP A 31 2.71 -10.34 0.95
C TRP A 31 2.72 -9.05 1.79
N GLY A 32 1.96 -9.07 2.89
CA GLY A 32 1.97 -8.01 3.88
C GLY A 32 1.91 -8.60 5.29
N LYS A 33 2.74 -8.10 6.19
CA LYS A 33 2.66 -8.39 7.62
C LYS A 33 1.39 -7.72 8.17
N VAL A 34 0.52 -8.50 8.81
CA VAL A 34 -0.74 -8.01 9.40
C VAL A 34 -0.73 -8.05 10.93
N SER A 35 0.19 -8.80 11.52
CA SER A 35 0.52 -8.78 12.95
C SER A 35 1.95 -9.31 13.16
N GLU A 36 2.46 -9.33 14.39
CA GLU A 36 3.75 -9.93 14.70
C GLU A 36 3.85 -11.41 14.29
N ASP A 37 2.74 -12.16 14.40
CA ASP A 37 2.73 -13.59 14.15
C ASP A 37 2.18 -13.99 12.78
N MET A 38 1.61 -13.04 12.02
CA MET A 38 0.89 -13.33 10.79
C MET A 38 1.26 -12.38 9.66
N ALA A 39 1.46 -12.95 8.48
CA ALA A 39 1.39 -12.26 7.20
C ALA A 39 0.31 -12.87 6.31
N LEU A 40 -0.09 -12.12 5.29
CA LEU A 40 -0.96 -12.60 4.23
C LEU A 40 -0.20 -12.57 2.91
N LEU A 41 -0.26 -13.67 2.17
CA LEU A 41 0.15 -13.75 0.78
C LEU A 41 -1.08 -13.57 -0.11
N HIS A 42 -0.92 -12.86 -1.21
CA HIS A 42 -2.02 -12.56 -2.11
C HIS A 42 -1.57 -12.43 -3.57
N ASN A 43 -2.46 -12.78 -4.49
CA ASN A 43 -2.28 -12.61 -5.93
C ASN A 43 -3.65 -12.46 -6.62
N ILE A 44 -3.68 -11.75 -7.74
CA ILE A 44 -4.84 -11.69 -8.63
C ILE A 44 -4.45 -12.26 -9.99
N THR A 45 -5.21 -13.25 -10.45
CA THR A 45 -5.15 -13.73 -11.84
C THR A 45 -6.38 -13.27 -12.59
N THR A 46 -6.25 -13.00 -13.89
CA THR A 46 -7.34 -12.50 -14.71
C THR A 46 -7.46 -13.31 -15.99
N GLU A 47 -8.68 -13.68 -16.37
CA GLU A 47 -8.98 -14.44 -17.59
C GLU A 47 -9.99 -13.68 -18.44
N ARG A 48 -9.81 -13.66 -19.77
CA ARG A 48 -10.78 -13.04 -20.68
C ARG A 48 -11.84 -14.06 -21.03
N ILE A 49 -13.10 -13.71 -20.78
CA ILE A 49 -14.27 -14.53 -21.09
C ILE A 49 -14.88 -14.03 -22.39
N TYR A 50 -15.14 -14.97 -23.29
CA TYR A 50 -15.73 -14.71 -24.61
C TYR A 50 -17.08 -15.43 -24.69
N SER A 51 -18.07 -14.77 -25.28
CA SER A 51 -19.43 -15.31 -25.39
C SER A 51 -19.59 -16.30 -26.55
N ASP A 52 -18.56 -16.47 -27.38
CA ASP A 52 -18.55 -17.37 -28.52
C ASP A 52 -17.37 -18.36 -28.49
N GLU A 53 -17.57 -19.55 -29.05
CA GLU A 53 -16.52 -20.59 -29.11
C GLU A 53 -15.32 -20.17 -29.97
N ALA A 54 -15.52 -19.22 -30.89
CA ALA A 54 -14.46 -18.69 -31.74
C ALA A 54 -13.54 -17.69 -31.03
N GLY A 55 -13.91 -17.21 -29.83
CA GLY A 55 -13.11 -16.25 -29.06
C GLY A 55 -13.03 -14.86 -29.69
N LEU A 56 -14.04 -14.46 -30.45
CA LEU A 56 -14.08 -13.17 -31.15
C LEU A 56 -14.93 -12.14 -30.41
N ASN A 57 -15.93 -12.59 -29.64
CA ASN A 57 -16.85 -11.73 -28.92
C ASN A 57 -16.48 -11.69 -27.44
N TYR A 58 -15.61 -10.73 -27.09
CA TYR A 58 -15.26 -10.47 -25.70
C TYR A 58 -16.50 -10.08 -24.89
N ASP A 59 -16.67 -10.70 -23.73
CA ASP A 59 -17.75 -10.41 -22.79
C ASP A 59 -17.20 -9.62 -21.58
N TYR A 60 -16.28 -10.23 -20.82
CA TYR A 60 -15.64 -9.57 -19.69
C TYR A 60 -14.29 -10.20 -19.31
N THR A 61 -13.59 -9.56 -18.38
CA THR A 61 -12.39 -10.12 -17.76
C THR A 61 -12.74 -10.59 -16.35
N GLU A 62 -12.70 -11.90 -16.14
CA GLU A 62 -12.82 -12.52 -14.82
C GLU A 62 -11.57 -12.22 -13.99
N ALA A 63 -11.73 -12.07 -12.67
CA ALA A 63 -10.62 -11.92 -11.75
C ALA A 63 -10.76 -12.90 -10.57
N ILE A 64 -9.72 -13.68 -10.32
CA ILE A 64 -9.63 -14.62 -9.20
C ILE A 64 -8.60 -14.10 -8.20
N ALA A 65 -8.98 -14.01 -6.92
CA ALA A 65 -8.06 -13.75 -5.84
C ALA A 65 -7.55 -15.06 -5.23
N SER A 66 -6.23 -15.21 -5.19
CA SER A 66 -5.55 -16.26 -4.43
C SER A 66 -5.07 -15.68 -3.10
N LEU A 67 -5.58 -16.18 -1.97
CA LEU A 67 -5.28 -15.67 -0.63
C LEU A 67 -4.75 -16.79 0.27
N VAL A 68 -3.69 -16.50 1.03
CA VAL A 68 -3.06 -17.46 1.95
C VAL A 68 -2.59 -16.76 3.23
N GLY A 69 -2.88 -17.37 4.38
CA GLY A 69 -2.29 -16.96 5.65
C GLY A 69 -0.91 -17.59 5.87
N VAL A 70 0.05 -16.80 6.34
CA VAL A 70 1.39 -17.26 6.73
C VAL A 70 1.59 -16.98 8.21
N LYS A 71 1.86 -18.03 8.98
CA LYS A 71 2.32 -17.87 10.37
C LYS A 71 3.81 -17.60 10.33
N LEU A 72 4.25 -16.45 10.84
CA LEU A 72 5.64 -15.97 10.75
C LEU A 72 6.60 -16.62 11.76
N GLY A 73 6.07 -17.41 12.70
CA GLY A 73 6.87 -18.29 13.54
C GLY A 73 7.68 -17.56 14.61
N GLY A 74 6.99 -17.08 15.67
CA GLY A 74 7.64 -16.79 16.96
C GLY A 74 8.17 -18.08 17.61
N ASP A 75 7.60 -18.52 18.74
CA ASP A 75 7.92 -19.82 19.36
C ASP A 75 7.38 -21.05 18.56
N ASN A 76 6.82 -20.83 17.37
CA ASN A 76 6.21 -21.84 16.50
C ASN A 76 6.96 -21.96 15.17
N GLU A 77 6.81 -23.10 14.50
CA GLU A 77 7.34 -23.32 13.15
C GLU A 77 6.63 -22.44 12.11
N LEU A 78 7.40 -21.74 11.27
CA LEU A 78 6.90 -21.00 10.10
C LEU A 78 6.01 -21.93 9.27
N SER A 79 4.78 -21.52 8.96
CA SER A 79 3.85 -22.36 8.20
C SER A 79 2.96 -21.56 7.24
N ILE A 80 2.65 -22.20 6.11
CA ILE A 80 1.79 -21.67 5.05
C ILE A 80 0.43 -22.37 5.17
N GLY A 81 -0.64 -21.58 5.26
CA GLY A 81 -2.00 -22.08 5.30
C GLY A 81 -2.51 -22.60 3.95
N SER A 82 -3.77 -23.03 3.93
CA SER A 82 -4.45 -23.41 2.69
C SER A 82 -4.69 -22.20 1.78
N VAL A 83 -4.65 -22.45 0.48
CA VAL A 83 -4.93 -21.45 -0.55
C VAL A 83 -6.43 -21.34 -0.77
N GLN A 84 -6.95 -20.12 -0.68
CA GLN A 84 -8.31 -19.79 -1.12
C GLN A 84 -8.22 -19.15 -2.50
N ASN A 85 -8.87 -19.77 -3.49
CA ASN A 85 -9.05 -19.20 -4.82
C ASN A 85 -10.52 -18.82 -4.97
N LEU A 86 -10.79 -17.53 -5.07
CA LEU A 86 -12.15 -16.99 -5.03
C LEU A 86 -12.35 -16.01 -6.17
N GLU A 87 -13.44 -16.18 -6.91
CA GLU A 87 -13.88 -15.21 -7.90
C GLU A 87 -14.22 -13.89 -7.20
N ILE A 88 -13.69 -12.80 -7.76
CA ILE A 88 -13.97 -11.46 -7.26
C ILE A 88 -15.34 -11.02 -7.81
N PRO A 89 -16.31 -10.66 -6.96
CA PRO A 89 -17.61 -10.20 -7.43
C PRO A 89 -17.45 -8.88 -8.21
N ARG A 90 -18.08 -8.81 -9.38
CA ARG A 90 -18.13 -7.60 -10.21
C ARG A 90 -19.23 -6.67 -9.70
N SER A 91 -18.87 -5.42 -9.39
CA SER A 91 -19.87 -4.40 -9.04
C SER A 91 -20.65 -3.92 -10.26
N ALA A 92 -21.76 -3.22 -10.05
CA ALA A 92 -22.51 -2.60 -11.15
C ALA A 92 -21.64 -1.61 -11.96
N GLU A 93 -20.79 -0.83 -11.29
CA GLU A 93 -19.84 0.07 -11.96
C GLU A 93 -18.80 -0.70 -12.79
N ASP A 94 -18.31 -1.85 -12.28
CA ASP A 94 -17.35 -2.68 -13.02
C ASP A 94 -17.97 -3.29 -14.27
N ILE A 95 -19.25 -3.66 -14.22
CA ILE A 95 -19.99 -4.17 -15.38
C ILE A 95 -20.19 -3.04 -16.40
N GLU A 96 -20.68 -1.89 -15.95
CA GLU A 96 -20.93 -0.72 -16.81
C GLU A 96 -19.66 -0.23 -17.52
N LYS A 97 -18.54 -0.19 -16.80
CA LYS A 97 -17.26 0.34 -17.31
C LYS A 97 -16.33 -0.73 -17.88
N GLY A 98 -16.73 -1.99 -17.87
CA GLY A 98 -15.88 -3.10 -18.34
C GLY A 98 -14.57 -3.23 -17.56
N LEU A 99 -14.61 -3.03 -16.24
CA LEU A 99 -13.44 -3.06 -15.36
C LEU A 99 -13.31 -4.40 -14.62
N ASN A 100 -12.07 -4.74 -14.28
CA ASN A 100 -11.76 -5.83 -13.37
C ASN A 100 -10.68 -5.39 -12.37
N ILE A 101 -10.71 -5.96 -11.17
CA ILE A 101 -9.58 -5.86 -10.22
C ILE A 101 -8.43 -6.68 -10.79
N TRP A 102 -7.24 -6.10 -10.89
CA TRP A 102 -6.04 -6.79 -11.37
C TRP A 102 -4.92 -6.82 -10.33
N ARG A 103 -5.11 -6.13 -9.20
CA ARG A 103 -4.16 -6.09 -8.11
C ARG A 103 -4.85 -5.78 -6.80
N ILE A 104 -4.34 -6.43 -5.75
CA ILE A 104 -4.62 -6.13 -4.35
C ILE A 104 -3.32 -6.04 -3.58
N ASP A 105 -3.23 -5.15 -2.60
CA ASP A 105 -2.05 -4.94 -1.75
C ASP A 105 -2.47 -4.26 -0.41
N ALA A 106 -1.50 -3.99 0.47
CA ALA A 106 -1.67 -3.32 1.77
C ALA A 106 -2.81 -3.89 2.66
N PRO A 107 -2.79 -5.19 3.00
CA PRO A 107 -3.84 -5.79 3.84
C PRO A 107 -3.86 -5.19 5.25
N VAL A 108 -5.07 -4.92 5.75
CA VAL A 108 -5.33 -4.60 7.15
C VAL A 108 -6.33 -5.60 7.71
N VAL A 109 -6.04 -6.18 8.87
CA VAL A 109 -6.95 -7.11 9.57
C VAL A 109 -7.63 -6.37 10.71
N TYR A 110 -8.95 -6.43 10.76
CA TYR A 110 -9.74 -5.87 11.86
C TYR A 110 -11.09 -6.57 11.98
N ASN A 111 -11.55 -6.79 13.22
CA ASN A 111 -12.86 -7.33 13.56
C ASN A 111 -13.27 -8.59 12.76
N GLY A 112 -12.36 -9.57 12.61
CA GLY A 112 -12.64 -10.81 11.89
C GLY A 112 -12.72 -10.65 10.36
N LYS A 113 -12.23 -9.54 9.82
CA LYS A 113 -12.13 -9.27 8.38
C LYS A 113 -10.71 -8.88 7.99
N VAL A 114 -10.40 -9.02 6.71
CA VAL A 114 -9.23 -8.41 6.06
C VAL A 114 -9.69 -7.46 4.97
N TYR A 115 -9.03 -6.31 4.86
CA TYR A 115 -9.29 -5.25 3.90
C TYR A 115 -8.06 -5.07 3.02
N TYR A 116 -8.22 -5.25 1.72
CA TYR A 116 -7.17 -5.01 0.74
C TYR A 116 -7.49 -3.79 -0.11
N GLY A 117 -6.50 -2.93 -0.27
CA GLY A 117 -6.55 -1.90 -1.30
C GLY A 117 -6.49 -2.52 -2.69
N VAL A 118 -7.11 -1.88 -3.69
CA VAL A 118 -7.25 -2.45 -5.04
C VAL A 118 -6.77 -1.49 -6.13
N ALA A 119 -6.40 -2.08 -7.27
CA ALA A 119 -6.31 -1.37 -8.54
C ALA A 119 -7.16 -2.10 -9.59
N LYS A 120 -7.90 -1.30 -10.37
CA LYS A 120 -8.72 -1.77 -11.49
C LYS A 120 -8.13 -1.34 -12.83
N ARG A 121 -8.50 -2.06 -13.88
CA ARG A 121 -8.17 -1.74 -15.28
C ARG A 121 -9.30 -2.23 -16.17
N GLY A 122 -9.37 -1.70 -17.39
CA GLY A 122 -10.23 -2.23 -18.45
C GLY A 122 -9.44 -3.07 -19.44
N TYR A 123 -10.12 -3.53 -20.49
CA TYR A 123 -9.57 -4.29 -21.60
C TYR A 123 -10.17 -3.81 -22.92
N ASP A 124 -9.32 -3.58 -23.92
CA ASP A 124 -9.74 -3.28 -25.29
C ASP A 124 -9.67 -4.55 -26.14
N SER A 125 -10.82 -5.10 -26.49
CA SER A 125 -10.90 -6.33 -27.29
C SER A 125 -10.45 -6.15 -28.75
N ASN A 126 -10.40 -4.91 -29.26
CA ASN A 126 -9.95 -4.66 -30.63
C ASN A 126 -8.43 -4.69 -30.75
N THR A 127 -7.73 -4.24 -29.71
CA THR A 127 -6.26 -4.19 -29.67
C THR A 127 -5.63 -5.32 -28.86
N GLY A 128 -6.40 -5.96 -27.98
CA GLY A 128 -5.91 -6.97 -27.05
C GLY A 128 -5.18 -6.39 -25.83
N GLU A 129 -5.24 -5.07 -25.64
CA GLU A 129 -4.48 -4.36 -24.63
C GLU A 129 -5.29 -4.06 -23.37
N ASN A 130 -4.59 -3.94 -22.24
CA ASN A 130 -5.22 -3.46 -21.01
C ASN A 130 -5.35 -1.93 -21.02
N ILE A 131 -6.48 -1.43 -20.54
CA ILE A 131 -6.74 0.01 -20.43
C ILE A 131 -6.47 0.44 -18.98
N ALA A 132 -5.40 1.21 -18.77
CA ALA A 132 -5.15 1.85 -17.50
C ALA A 132 -6.17 2.97 -17.26
N THR A 133 -6.84 2.94 -16.10
CA THR A 133 -7.78 3.99 -15.69
C THR A 133 -7.74 4.16 -14.18
N LYS A 134 -8.19 5.32 -13.72
CA LYS A 134 -8.46 5.63 -12.30
C LYS A 134 -9.88 6.17 -12.12
N ASP A 135 -10.69 6.16 -13.18
CA ASP A 135 -12.06 6.65 -13.15
C ASP A 135 -13.03 5.57 -12.68
N TYR A 136 -12.89 5.19 -11.42
CA TYR A 136 -13.79 4.29 -10.70
C TYR A 136 -13.81 4.66 -9.23
N ALA A 137 -14.92 4.37 -8.54
CA ALA A 137 -15.03 4.60 -7.11
C ALA A 137 -13.89 3.90 -6.36
N THR A 138 -13.23 4.60 -5.44
CA THR A 138 -12.18 3.96 -4.63
C THR A 138 -12.78 2.76 -3.91
N THR A 139 -12.24 1.58 -4.19
CA THR A 139 -12.81 0.29 -3.82
C THR A 139 -11.84 -0.45 -2.90
N THR A 140 -12.37 -1.23 -1.97
CA THR A 140 -11.60 -2.11 -1.09
C THR A 140 -12.18 -3.52 -1.18
N LEU A 141 -11.32 -4.52 -1.34
CA LEU A 141 -11.72 -5.92 -1.30
C LEU A 141 -11.71 -6.40 0.15
N VAL A 142 -12.79 -7.06 0.56
CA VAL A 142 -12.98 -7.56 1.93
C VAL A 142 -13.17 -9.07 1.90
N ALA A 143 -12.51 -9.77 2.81
CA ALA A 143 -12.71 -11.19 3.06
C ALA A 143 -12.87 -11.46 4.56
N ASP A 144 -13.45 -12.60 4.90
CA ASP A 144 -13.45 -13.10 6.28
C ASP A 144 -12.03 -13.45 6.71
N TYR A 145 -11.69 -13.18 7.97
CA TYR A 145 -10.41 -13.53 8.56
C TYR A 145 -10.63 -14.35 9.84
N PRO A 146 -9.93 -15.49 10.04
CA PRO A 146 -8.78 -15.96 9.27
C PRO A 146 -9.10 -16.91 8.09
N SER A 147 -10.37 -17.19 7.79
CA SER A 147 -10.74 -18.19 6.76
C SER A 147 -10.40 -17.75 5.32
N LEU A 148 -10.29 -16.44 5.07
CA LEU A 148 -10.05 -15.83 3.77
C LEU A 148 -11.14 -16.18 2.74
N THR A 149 -12.39 -16.28 3.21
CA THR A 149 -13.59 -16.62 2.42
C THR A 149 -14.55 -15.44 2.28
N ASN A 150 -15.66 -15.61 1.56
CA ASN A 150 -16.76 -14.63 1.48
C ASN A 150 -16.31 -13.25 0.93
N LEU A 151 -15.69 -13.26 -0.26
CA LEU A 151 -15.26 -12.02 -0.91
C LEU A 151 -16.41 -11.08 -1.20
N ARG A 152 -16.20 -9.81 -0.87
CA ARG A 152 -17.07 -8.70 -1.27
C ARG A 152 -16.25 -7.44 -1.48
N THR A 153 -16.80 -6.48 -2.21
CA THR A 153 -16.21 -5.16 -2.37
C THR A 153 -16.99 -4.12 -1.56
N ILE A 154 -16.30 -3.10 -1.07
CA ILE A 154 -16.89 -1.86 -0.57
C ILE A 154 -16.30 -0.69 -1.36
N ALA A 155 -17.07 0.37 -1.57
CA ALA A 155 -16.63 1.52 -2.36
C ALA A 155 -16.99 2.84 -1.69
N SER A 156 -16.12 3.84 -1.85
CA SER A 156 -16.39 5.22 -1.47
C SER A 156 -17.27 5.90 -2.51
N THR A 157 -18.21 6.73 -2.08
CA THR A 157 -19.00 7.58 -2.97
C THR A 157 -18.39 8.97 -3.13
N GLN A 158 -17.35 9.29 -2.37
CA GLN A 158 -16.72 10.62 -2.34
C GLN A 158 -15.51 10.75 -3.27
N TYR A 159 -14.83 9.64 -3.53
CA TYR A 159 -13.54 9.69 -4.20
C TYR A 159 -13.34 8.52 -5.18
N LYS A 160 -12.49 8.78 -6.18
CA LYS A 160 -12.15 7.83 -7.23
C LYS A 160 -10.66 7.51 -7.19
N GLY A 161 -10.30 6.37 -7.77
CA GLY A 161 -8.91 5.98 -7.97
C GLY A 161 -8.45 4.84 -7.07
N GLU A 162 -7.21 4.43 -7.30
CA GLU A 162 -6.60 3.24 -6.72
C GLU A 162 -6.03 3.49 -5.31
N ASN A 163 -6.14 2.47 -4.44
CA ASN A 163 -5.71 2.50 -3.05
C ASN A 163 -4.93 1.22 -2.65
N TYR A 164 -4.26 0.55 -3.58
CA TYR A 164 -3.59 -0.72 -3.32
C TYR A 164 -2.26 -0.61 -2.57
N GLY A 165 -1.45 0.43 -2.82
CA GLY A 165 -0.19 0.65 -2.09
C GLY A 165 0.91 -0.37 -2.43
N TYR A 166 1.35 -0.38 -3.70
CA TYR A 166 2.37 -1.31 -4.25
C TYR A 166 3.65 -1.50 -3.40
N ARG A 167 4.10 -0.46 -2.69
CA ARG A 167 5.44 -0.46 -2.06
C ARG A 167 5.39 0.05 -0.65
N THR A 168 4.84 1.25 -0.50
CA THR A 168 4.49 1.80 0.79
C THR A 168 3.04 1.43 1.08
N PRO A 169 2.72 0.97 2.29
CA PRO A 169 1.35 0.79 2.73
C PRO A 169 0.54 2.08 2.58
N VAL A 170 -0.70 1.94 2.13
CA VAL A 170 -1.67 3.05 1.99
C VAL A 170 -2.83 2.92 2.98
N SER A 171 -2.93 1.79 3.68
CA SER A 171 -4.04 1.44 4.57
C SER A 171 -3.49 1.13 5.97
N HIS A 172 -4.06 1.75 7.00
CA HIS A 172 -3.65 1.52 8.40
C HIS A 172 -4.86 1.54 9.33
N LEU A 173 -4.83 0.65 10.33
CA LEU A 173 -5.81 0.59 11.41
C LEU A 173 -5.41 1.56 12.52
N ASP A 174 -6.36 2.33 13.04
CA ASP A 174 -6.18 3.17 14.21
C ASP A 174 -6.64 2.49 15.52
N GLU A 175 -6.41 3.13 16.66
CA GLU A 175 -6.78 2.56 17.97
C GLU A 175 -8.29 2.54 18.23
N LYS A 176 -9.09 3.24 17.40
CA LYS A 176 -10.55 3.29 17.50
C LYS A 176 -11.22 2.24 16.62
N GLY A 177 -10.45 1.49 15.83
CA GLY A 177 -10.98 0.49 14.92
C GLY A 177 -11.37 1.04 13.55
N ASP A 178 -10.99 2.27 13.24
CA ASP A 178 -11.16 2.87 11.92
C ASP A 178 -9.93 2.55 11.06
N ILE A 179 -10.16 2.28 9.77
CA ILE A 179 -9.10 2.06 8.80
C ILE A 179 -8.98 3.29 7.92
N TYR A 180 -7.82 3.94 7.93
CA TYR A 180 -7.52 5.09 7.09
C TYR A 180 -6.81 4.65 5.82
N GLN A 181 -7.33 5.06 4.67
CA GLN A 181 -6.83 4.66 3.35
C GLN A 181 -6.47 5.87 2.49
N LEU A 182 -5.23 5.89 2.03
CA LEU A 182 -4.71 6.93 1.15
C LEU A 182 -5.01 6.59 -0.31
N VAL A 183 -5.60 7.56 -1.01
CA VAL A 183 -5.74 7.60 -2.47
C VAL A 183 -4.94 8.80 -2.97
N GLY A 184 -4.18 8.68 -4.05
CA GLY A 184 -3.36 9.81 -4.51
C GLY A 184 -2.28 9.50 -5.53
N ASN A 185 -2.18 8.27 -6.03
CA ASN A 185 -1.23 7.97 -7.09
C ASN A 185 -1.68 8.63 -8.40
N GLY A 186 -0.92 9.60 -8.90
CA GLY A 186 -1.19 10.36 -10.12
C GLY A 186 -2.40 11.30 -10.03
N MET A 187 -2.87 11.61 -8.82
CA MET A 187 -4.01 12.50 -8.57
C MET A 187 -3.87 13.16 -7.20
N LYS A 188 -4.81 14.06 -6.83
CA LYS A 188 -4.79 14.71 -5.52
C LYS A 188 -4.83 13.68 -4.39
N ALA A 189 -3.94 13.81 -3.43
CA ALA A 189 -3.88 12.91 -2.29
C ALA A 189 -5.04 13.20 -1.31
N THR A 190 -5.82 12.16 -1.00
CA THR A 190 -6.95 12.21 -0.08
C THR A 190 -6.89 11.01 0.85
N MET A 191 -7.06 11.24 2.16
CA MET A 191 -7.27 10.15 3.12
C MET A 191 -8.78 9.89 3.24
N LEU A 192 -9.17 8.65 3.01
CA LEU A 192 -10.51 8.13 3.25
C LEU A 192 -10.52 7.31 4.54
N LYS A 193 -11.71 6.98 5.02
CA LYS A 193 -11.89 6.19 6.24
C LYS A 193 -12.92 5.07 6.00
N ILE A 194 -12.60 3.88 6.48
CA ILE A 194 -13.53 2.76 6.62
C ILE A 194 -13.84 2.63 8.11
N SER A 195 -15.12 2.63 8.45
CA SER A 195 -15.64 2.44 9.80
C SER A 195 -16.86 1.54 9.73
N ASN A 196 -17.06 0.66 10.71
CA ASN A 196 -18.17 -0.30 10.72
C ASN A 196 -18.28 -1.11 9.40
N GLU A 197 -17.14 -1.59 8.90
CA GLU A 197 -17.00 -2.38 7.67
C GLU A 197 -17.45 -1.71 6.35
N ALA A 198 -17.67 -0.39 6.34
CA ALA A 198 -18.03 0.38 5.15
C ALA A 198 -17.22 1.69 5.08
N TYR A 199 -17.13 2.30 3.90
CA TYR A 199 -16.56 3.64 3.80
C TYR A 199 -17.43 4.65 4.54
N ASP A 200 -16.81 5.44 5.43
CA ASP A 200 -17.43 6.63 6.01
C ASP A 200 -17.38 7.75 4.98
N ASN A 201 -18.45 7.85 4.19
CA ASN A 201 -18.58 8.84 3.13
C ASN A 201 -18.79 10.28 3.66
N SER A 202 -18.78 10.51 4.98
CA SER A 202 -18.68 11.86 5.56
C SER A 202 -17.24 12.31 5.79
N TYR A 203 -16.28 11.40 5.72
CA TYR A 203 -14.86 11.67 5.94
C TYR A 203 -14.08 11.63 4.61
N ALA A 204 -13.49 12.77 4.23
CA ALA A 204 -12.50 12.87 3.17
C ALA A 204 -11.50 13.97 3.53
N PHE A 205 -10.27 13.59 3.87
CA PHE A 205 -9.23 14.56 4.22
C PHE A 205 -8.38 14.88 3.00
N ASP A 206 -8.58 16.08 2.44
CA ASP A 206 -7.81 16.63 1.31
C ASP A 206 -6.42 17.11 1.77
N LEU A 207 -5.39 16.35 1.40
CA LEU A 207 -4.01 16.67 1.77
C LEU A 207 -3.48 17.88 1.00
N SER A 208 -3.97 18.12 -0.22
CA SER A 208 -3.53 19.26 -1.02
C SER A 208 -4.00 20.58 -0.41
N ALA A 209 -5.25 20.62 0.06
CA ALA A 209 -5.80 21.76 0.77
C ALA A 209 -5.00 22.05 2.06
N ALA A 210 -4.72 21.02 2.87
CA ALA A 210 -3.99 21.20 4.12
C ALA A 210 -2.51 21.61 3.92
N LEU A 211 -1.87 21.16 2.84
CA LEU A 211 -0.48 21.52 2.52
C LEU A 211 -0.36 22.81 1.68
N GLY A 212 -1.48 23.40 1.26
CA GLY A 212 -1.51 24.59 0.41
C GLY A 212 -0.85 24.38 -0.96
N GLN A 213 -0.86 23.16 -1.48
CA GLN A 213 -0.24 22.78 -2.76
C GLN A 213 -0.90 21.51 -3.31
N GLU A 214 -1.07 21.41 -4.63
CA GLU A 214 -1.51 20.15 -5.25
C GLU A 214 -0.45 19.06 -5.09
N VAL A 215 -0.80 18.00 -4.37
CA VAL A 215 0.11 16.88 -4.10
C VAL A 215 -0.53 15.56 -4.45
N GLY A 216 0.28 14.64 -4.98
CA GLY A 216 -0.03 13.22 -5.00
C GLY A 216 0.77 12.47 -3.95
N ALA A 217 0.40 11.21 -3.66
CA ALA A 217 1.06 10.40 -2.66
C ALA A 217 0.94 8.90 -2.98
N LEU A 218 1.94 8.12 -2.58
CA LEU A 218 2.01 6.67 -2.86
C LEU A 218 1.89 5.79 -1.62
N GLY A 219 1.91 6.38 -0.43
CA GLY A 219 1.74 5.69 0.83
C GLY A 219 2.12 6.55 2.01
N TRP A 220 1.92 5.99 3.19
CA TRP A 220 2.11 6.68 4.45
C TRP A 220 2.36 5.68 5.58
N PHE A 221 2.78 6.19 6.72
CA PHE A 221 3.01 5.41 7.93
C PHE A 221 2.17 5.99 9.06
N TYR A 222 1.27 5.18 9.61
CA TYR A 222 0.53 5.52 10.81
C TYR A 222 1.40 5.24 12.05
N ILE A 223 1.49 6.21 12.95
CA ILE A 223 2.35 6.13 14.13
C ILE A 223 1.54 5.95 15.43
N GLY A 224 0.31 6.46 15.44
CA GLY A 224 -0.63 6.34 16.55
C GLY A 224 -1.33 7.65 16.89
N ASN A 225 -2.46 7.56 17.59
CA ASN A 225 -3.27 8.71 18.03
C ASN A 225 -3.67 9.66 16.88
N GLY A 226 -4.00 9.10 15.72
CA GLY A 226 -4.34 9.86 14.52
C GLY A 226 -3.12 10.42 13.77
N ILE A 227 -1.91 10.28 14.30
CA ILE A 227 -0.71 10.87 13.70
C ILE A 227 -0.05 9.91 12.73
N GLY A 228 0.35 10.44 11.57
CA GLY A 228 1.10 9.72 10.56
C GLY A 228 2.08 10.60 9.79
N TYR A 229 2.86 9.96 8.92
CA TYR A 229 3.73 10.63 7.97
C TYR A 229 3.43 10.16 6.54
N VAL A 230 3.09 11.10 5.67
CA VAL A 230 2.80 10.85 4.25
C VAL A 230 3.99 11.26 3.41
N MET A 231 4.40 10.38 2.50
CA MET A 231 5.34 10.73 1.44
C MET A 231 4.55 11.24 0.25
N TYR A 232 4.75 12.51 -0.09
CA TYR A 232 4.01 13.18 -1.14
C TYR A 232 4.96 13.67 -2.23
N TYR A 233 4.42 13.93 -3.41
CA TYR A 233 5.11 14.61 -4.49
C TYR A 233 4.26 15.75 -5.04
N ASP A 234 4.94 16.75 -5.58
CA ASP A 234 4.34 17.87 -6.28
C ASP A 234 3.62 17.36 -7.54
N LEU A 235 2.28 17.46 -7.56
CA LEU A 235 1.47 16.84 -8.59
C LEU A 235 1.74 17.45 -9.98
N GLU A 236 2.05 18.75 -10.05
CA GLU A 236 2.38 19.46 -11.30
C GLU A 236 3.71 19.00 -11.89
N LYS A 237 4.66 18.63 -11.03
CA LYS A 237 5.99 18.14 -11.42
C LYS A 237 6.04 16.63 -11.65
N GLY A 238 5.04 15.91 -11.17
CA GLY A 238 4.94 14.46 -11.29
C GLY A 238 5.96 13.70 -10.44
N GLN A 239 6.20 12.44 -10.81
CA GLN A 239 6.95 11.47 -10.02
C GLN A 239 8.39 11.23 -10.53
N ASP A 240 8.91 12.16 -11.34
CA ASP A 240 10.19 12.01 -12.01
C ASP A 240 11.38 12.04 -11.04
N GLU A 241 12.38 11.20 -11.31
CA GLU A 241 13.59 11.06 -10.49
C GLU A 241 14.51 12.27 -10.63
N VAL A 242 14.68 12.81 -11.83
CA VAL A 242 15.53 13.98 -12.07
C VAL A 242 14.93 15.22 -11.43
N ILE A 243 13.61 15.35 -11.47
CA ILE A 243 12.90 16.46 -10.83
C ILE A 243 12.90 16.29 -9.30
N SER A 244 12.74 15.08 -8.77
CA SER A 244 12.82 14.76 -7.32
C SER A 244 12.02 15.76 -6.45
N ALA A 245 10.78 16.05 -6.86
CA ALA A 245 9.90 16.98 -6.16
C ALA A 245 9.05 16.27 -5.09
N TRP A 246 9.70 15.49 -4.24
CA TRP A 246 9.04 14.76 -3.15
C TRP A 246 9.32 15.41 -1.79
N GLY A 247 8.40 15.19 -0.86
CA GLY A 247 8.52 15.61 0.53
C GLY A 247 7.88 14.63 1.49
N VAL A 248 8.03 14.92 2.77
CA VAL A 248 7.35 14.21 3.86
C VAL A 248 6.43 15.22 4.54
N ALA A 249 5.18 14.85 4.78
CA ALA A 249 4.24 15.63 5.57
C ALA A 249 3.89 14.87 6.85
N ARG A 250 3.85 15.56 7.98
CA ARG A 250 3.14 15.05 9.16
C ARG A 250 1.65 15.27 8.94
N VAL A 251 0.84 14.28 9.24
CA VAL A 251 -0.62 14.34 9.14
C VAL A 251 -1.26 13.98 10.47
N ASP A 252 -2.41 14.57 10.73
CA ASP A 252 -3.36 14.16 11.76
C ASP A 252 -4.68 13.81 11.07
N VAL A 253 -5.01 12.51 11.03
CA VAL A 253 -6.22 12.00 10.37
C VAL A 253 -7.47 12.13 11.24
N HIS A 254 -7.33 12.46 12.54
CA HIS A 254 -8.48 12.77 13.40
C HIS A 254 -8.87 14.23 13.26
N ALA A 255 -7.89 15.14 13.22
CA ALA A 255 -8.09 16.57 13.06
C ALA A 255 -8.14 17.04 11.60
N GLN A 256 -7.82 16.17 10.64
CA GLN A 256 -7.70 16.50 9.20
C GLN A 256 -6.73 17.66 8.95
N THR A 257 -5.57 17.63 9.61
CA THR A 257 -4.52 18.64 9.44
C THR A 257 -3.23 18.03 8.92
N ALA A 258 -2.43 18.83 8.24
CA ALA A 258 -1.11 18.42 7.78
C ALA A 258 -0.17 19.60 7.66
N PHE A 259 1.13 19.35 7.79
CA PHE A 259 2.16 20.31 7.43
C PHE A 259 3.39 19.62 6.84
N LYS A 260 4.09 20.35 5.96
CA LYS A 260 5.31 19.87 5.32
C LYS A 260 6.43 19.80 6.35
N MET A 261 7.17 18.69 6.37
CA MET A 261 8.41 18.59 7.12
C MET A 261 9.51 19.30 6.33
N ASN A 262 10.33 20.11 7.01
CA ASN A 262 11.43 20.85 6.39
C ASN A 262 12.64 19.94 6.15
N ILE A 263 12.49 18.91 5.32
CA ILE A 263 13.59 18.01 4.98
C ILE A 263 14.52 18.74 4.00
N PRO A 264 15.82 18.91 4.31
CA PRO A 264 16.74 19.72 3.51
C PRO A 264 17.29 18.96 2.28
N TYR A 265 16.52 18.03 1.72
CA TYR A 265 16.94 17.17 0.61
C TYR A 265 15.97 17.26 -0.57
N LYS A 266 16.53 17.09 -1.77
CA LYS A 266 15.78 16.91 -3.00
C LYS A 266 15.47 15.41 -3.16
N LEU A 267 14.27 15.00 -2.75
CA LEU A 267 13.95 13.59 -2.55
C LEU A 267 13.26 12.96 -3.77
N TRP A 268 13.49 11.66 -3.96
CA TRP A 268 12.67 10.81 -4.82
C TRP A 268 12.20 9.57 -4.04
N LEU A 269 10.95 9.60 -3.57
CA LEU A 269 10.41 8.58 -2.65
C LEU A 269 9.49 7.56 -3.35
N ARG A 270 9.53 7.49 -4.68
CA ARG A 270 8.66 6.59 -5.46
C ARG A 270 8.80 5.10 -5.12
N GLN A 271 10.00 4.72 -4.67
CA GLN A 271 10.39 3.34 -4.36
C GLN A 271 10.41 3.05 -2.86
N TYR A 272 10.06 4.03 -2.02
CA TYR A 272 10.09 3.88 -0.57
C TYR A 272 9.10 2.79 -0.10
N GLN A 273 9.48 2.07 0.94
CA GLN A 273 8.75 0.86 1.37
C GLN A 273 8.57 0.83 2.88
N SER A 274 9.58 1.21 3.66
CA SER A 274 9.58 0.96 5.11
C SER A 274 10.15 2.10 5.92
N GLY A 275 9.50 2.41 7.03
CA GLY A 275 10.05 3.17 8.13
C GLY A 275 9.83 2.40 9.42
N VAL A 276 10.62 2.70 10.45
CA VAL A 276 10.56 1.97 11.73
C VAL A 276 9.93 2.86 12.79
N ILE A 277 9.02 2.30 13.57
CA ILE A 277 8.52 2.91 14.79
C ILE A 277 9.24 2.26 15.96
N ARG A 278 9.93 3.06 16.76
CA ARG A 278 10.65 2.54 17.94
C ARG A 278 10.67 3.59 19.03
N ASN A 279 10.38 3.17 20.27
CA ASN A 279 10.40 4.06 21.44
C ASN A 279 9.58 5.35 21.25
N GLY A 280 8.41 5.26 20.59
CA GLY A 280 7.54 6.41 20.32
C GLY A 280 8.06 7.40 19.28
N LYS A 281 9.13 7.07 18.55
CA LYS A 281 9.68 7.87 17.45
C LYS A 281 9.54 7.12 16.13
N PHE A 282 9.49 7.88 15.05
CA PHE A 282 9.43 7.34 13.70
C PHE A 282 10.74 7.60 12.95
N TYR A 283 11.29 6.57 12.34
CA TYR A 283 12.61 6.57 11.71
C TYR A 283 12.46 6.37 10.20
N MET A 284 13.05 7.27 9.42
CA MET A 284 13.16 7.14 7.97
C MET A 284 14.61 7.35 7.52
N ALA A 285 15.11 6.49 6.65
CA ALA A 285 16.32 6.75 5.89
C ALA A 285 15.94 7.66 4.73
N LEU A 286 16.50 8.88 4.65
CA LEU A 286 16.20 9.82 3.57
C LEU A 286 17.53 10.27 2.95
N SER A 287 17.58 10.28 1.63
CA SER A 287 18.71 10.80 0.86
C SER A 287 18.21 11.42 -0.45
N PRO A 288 18.94 12.39 -1.02
CA PRO A 288 18.85 12.64 -2.46
C PRO A 288 19.32 11.42 -3.25
N VAL A 289 18.99 11.38 -4.55
CA VAL A 289 19.49 10.34 -5.45
C VAL A 289 20.97 10.59 -5.73
N GLY A 290 21.81 9.58 -5.51
CA GLY A 290 23.24 9.66 -5.79
C GLY A 290 24.07 10.40 -4.74
N GLU A 291 23.46 10.87 -3.66
CA GLU A 291 24.10 11.66 -2.61
C GLU A 291 23.86 11.04 -1.23
N ASP A 292 24.78 11.30 -0.30
CA ASP A 292 24.66 10.84 1.08
C ASP A 292 23.38 11.36 1.73
N GLY A 293 22.84 10.54 2.62
CA GLY A 293 21.62 10.84 3.37
C GLY A 293 21.82 10.77 4.87
N ALA A 294 20.70 10.67 5.56
CA ALA A 294 20.69 10.43 6.99
C ALA A 294 19.43 9.68 7.44
N VAL A 295 19.51 9.11 8.63
CA VAL A 295 18.32 8.65 9.36
C VAL A 295 17.65 9.84 10.01
N PHE A 296 16.44 10.18 9.59
CA PHE A 296 15.59 11.17 10.24
C PHE A 296 14.79 10.49 11.34
N VAL A 297 14.83 11.07 12.54
CA VAL A 297 14.10 10.62 13.71
C VAL A 297 13.01 11.64 14.00
N PHE A 298 11.81 11.37 13.52
CA PHE A 298 10.64 12.21 13.68
C PHE A 298 10.04 12.07 15.08
N ASP A 299 9.59 13.20 15.62
CA ASP A 299 8.81 13.27 16.85
C ASP A 299 7.31 13.41 16.52
N PRO A 300 6.50 12.35 16.69
CA PRO A 300 5.07 12.40 16.36
C PRO A 300 4.29 13.42 17.18
N SER A 301 4.75 13.74 18.40
CA SER A 301 4.12 14.75 19.26
C SER A 301 4.45 16.19 18.87
N SER A 302 5.45 16.41 18.01
CA SER A 302 5.83 17.74 17.57
C SER A 302 4.90 18.25 16.46
N GLU A 303 4.34 19.43 16.65
CA GLU A 303 3.59 20.18 15.63
C GLU A 303 4.48 21.16 14.83
N SER A 304 5.80 21.11 15.04
CA SER A 304 6.77 21.90 14.27
C SER A 304 7.15 21.21 12.94
N PRO A 305 7.26 21.97 11.83
CA PRO A 305 7.90 21.52 10.58
C PRO A 305 9.34 21.00 10.73
N ASN A 306 10.02 21.35 11.82
CA ASN A 306 11.36 20.85 12.18
C ASN A 306 11.29 19.79 13.31
N GLY A 307 10.13 19.14 13.49
CA GLY A 307 9.87 18.13 14.52
C GLY A 307 10.60 16.81 14.29
N TYR A 308 11.90 16.87 14.05
CA TYR A 308 12.76 15.72 13.83
C TYR A 308 14.19 16.02 14.29
N THR A 309 14.98 14.97 14.48
CA THR A 309 16.44 15.06 14.64
C THR A 309 17.13 14.27 13.53
N ILE A 310 18.36 14.64 13.21
CA ILE A 310 19.18 13.94 12.24
C ILE A 310 20.07 12.95 13.00
N GLY A 311 19.91 11.67 12.69
CA GLY A 311 20.66 10.56 13.25
C GLY A 311 21.91 10.23 12.44
N ALA A 312 22.16 8.92 12.27
CA ALA A 312 23.33 8.44 11.54
C ALA A 312 23.33 8.90 10.07
N THR A 313 24.52 9.28 9.58
CA THR A 313 24.79 9.51 8.16
C THR A 313 24.67 8.19 7.38
N LEU A 314 24.19 8.27 6.16
CA LEU A 314 24.02 7.16 5.25
C LEU A 314 24.89 7.39 4.01
N ASP A 315 25.98 6.64 3.89
CA ASP A 315 26.86 6.70 2.72
C ASP A 315 26.12 6.14 1.50
N ASN A 316 26.12 6.89 0.40
CA ASN A 316 25.41 6.53 -0.83
C ASN A 316 26.36 6.52 -2.04
N GLN A 317 25.92 5.94 -3.16
CA GLN A 317 26.67 5.92 -4.41
C GLN A 317 25.87 6.54 -5.55
N ALA A 318 26.57 6.92 -6.62
CA ALA A 318 25.94 7.52 -7.81
C ALA A 318 24.75 6.66 -8.31
N GLY A 319 23.59 7.29 -8.47
CA GLY A 319 22.35 6.65 -8.93
C GLY A 319 21.65 5.77 -7.88
N GLN A 320 22.16 5.67 -6.65
CA GLN A 320 21.53 4.91 -5.57
C GLN A 320 20.69 5.82 -4.66
N PHE A 321 19.73 5.21 -3.97
CA PHE A 321 18.85 5.83 -2.98
C PHE A 321 18.38 4.76 -2.00
N PHE A 322 17.90 5.18 -0.82
CA PHE A 322 17.38 4.27 0.19
C PHE A 322 15.88 4.04 0.03
N ILE A 323 15.44 2.77 0.17
CA ILE A 323 14.02 2.38 0.09
C ILE A 323 13.36 2.21 1.47
N GLY A 324 14.10 2.36 2.56
CA GLY A 324 13.54 2.29 3.89
C GLY A 324 14.52 1.87 4.97
N ILE A 325 13.98 1.72 6.19
CA ILE A 325 14.64 1.11 7.35
C ILE A 325 13.80 -0.10 7.76
N TYR A 326 14.46 -1.19 8.14
CA TYR A 326 13.86 -2.47 8.55
C TYR A 326 14.39 -2.89 9.93
#